data_AF-A0AAV4H2G0-F1
#
_entry.id   AF-A0AAV4H2G0-F1
#
_cell.length_a   1.000
_cell.length_b   1.000
_cell.length_c   1.000
_cell.angle_alpha   90.00
_cell.angle_beta   90.00
_cell.angle_gamma   90.00
#
_symmetry.space_group_name_H-M   'P 1'
#
loop_
_entity.id
_entity.type
_entity.pdbx_description
1 polymer ?
#
loop_
_entity_poly.entity_id
_entity_poly.type
_entity_poly.pdbx_seq_one_letter_code
_entity_poly.pdbx_strand_id
1 'polypeptide(L)'
;MCIVCLNWCFLHSSFPFSIQVKRIFFHLSMPPPREAEAYRKAKQELQIVRVHATMKRGKTSQTIKDLVEYCNAHMRKPKMNKFQEGLQQQRRLIEQLRCEAQITRFRVSQCIDDLQKYCDSHIEEDYLIRGFSKPSENPFKEKGSCAIL
;
A
#
# COMPACT_ATOMS: atom_id res chain seq x y z
N MET A 1 -65.41 40.13 -37.98
CA MET A 1 -65.61 41.34 -38.82
C MET A 1 -64.24 41.79 -39.30
N CYS A 2 -63.93 41.54 -40.58
CA CYS A 2 -62.74 42.02 -41.26
C CYS A 2 -62.70 43.55 -41.31
N ILE A 3 -61.52 44.17 -41.23
CA ILE A 3 -61.23 45.42 -41.94
C ILE A 3 -59.85 45.28 -42.58
N VAL A 4 -59.89 45.10 -43.89
CA VAL A 4 -58.84 45.36 -44.86
C VAL A 4 -58.69 46.88 -44.97
N CYS A 5 -57.53 47.36 -45.42
CA CYS A 5 -57.24 48.74 -45.85
C CYS A 5 -56.77 49.73 -44.78
N LEU A 6 -55.45 49.75 -44.58
CA LEU A 6 -54.69 51.00 -44.72
C LEU A 6 -53.42 50.65 -45.49
N ASN A 7 -53.66 50.39 -46.78
CA ASN A 7 -52.64 50.38 -47.80
C ASN A 7 -52.26 51.83 -48.11
N TRP A 8 -51.00 52.05 -48.51
CA TRP A 8 -50.59 53.15 -49.39
C TRP A 8 -50.40 54.56 -48.78
N CYS A 9 -49.17 54.83 -48.33
CA CYS A 9 -48.45 56.09 -48.54
C CYS A 9 -46.96 55.75 -48.30
N PHE A 10 -46.31 55.08 -49.25
CA PHE A 10 -45.58 55.71 -50.36
C PHE A 10 -44.61 56.80 -49.88
N LEU A 11 -43.33 56.42 -49.96
CA LEU A 11 -42.21 57.23 -50.43
C LEU A 11 -41.79 58.49 -49.64
N HIS A 12 -40.47 58.57 -49.53
CA HIS A 12 -39.67 59.76 -49.25
C HIS A 12 -39.59 60.17 -47.76
N SER A 13 -38.56 59.67 -47.07
CA SER A 13 -37.42 60.50 -46.65
C SER A 13 -36.50 59.73 -45.68
N SER A 14 -35.30 59.41 -46.17
CA SER A 14 -34.01 59.55 -45.49
C SER A 14 -33.86 59.23 -43.99
N PHE A 15 -33.18 58.09 -43.71
CA PHE A 15 -32.28 57.82 -42.56
C PHE A 15 -32.82 57.90 -41.09
N PRO A 16 -32.22 57.20 -40.10
CA PRO A 16 -31.65 55.85 -40.08
C PRO A 16 -32.27 55.02 -38.93
N PHE A 17 -33.13 54.03 -39.24
CA PHE A 17 -33.76 53.17 -38.21
C PHE A 17 -33.12 51.77 -38.09
N SER A 18 -31.98 51.53 -38.76
CA SER A 18 -31.41 50.18 -38.89
C SER A 18 -30.53 49.73 -37.71
N ILE A 19 -30.03 50.67 -36.88
CA ILE A 19 -29.20 50.33 -35.71
C ILE A 19 -30.07 49.92 -34.51
N GLN A 20 -31.27 50.49 -34.36
CA GLN A 20 -32.18 50.20 -33.24
C GLN A 20 -32.77 48.78 -33.32
N VAL A 21 -33.13 48.31 -34.52
CA VAL A 21 -33.80 47.00 -34.68
C VAL A 21 -32.86 45.82 -34.37
N LYS A 22 -31.58 45.90 -34.76
CA LYS A 22 -30.60 44.83 -34.44
C LYS A 22 -30.33 44.71 -32.94
N ARG A 23 -30.36 45.83 -32.19
CA ARG A 23 -30.16 45.83 -30.73
C ARG A 23 -31.37 45.26 -29.99
N ILE A 24 -32.58 45.48 -30.52
CA ILE A 24 -33.83 44.91 -29.98
C ILE A 24 -33.92 43.41 -30.27
N PHE A 25 -33.48 42.94 -31.45
CA PHE A 25 -33.51 41.52 -31.80
C PHE A 25 -32.50 40.69 -30.97
N PHE A 26 -31.34 41.26 -30.62
CA PHE A 26 -30.38 40.59 -29.73
C PHE A 26 -30.92 40.44 -28.29
N HIS A 27 -31.79 41.35 -27.84
CA HIS A 27 -32.50 41.25 -26.55
C HIS A 27 -33.67 40.26 -26.55
N LEU A 28 -34.18 39.84 -27.71
CA LEU A 28 -35.28 38.87 -27.84
C LEU A 28 -34.80 37.42 -28.02
N SER A 29 -33.48 37.18 -28.14
CA SER A 29 -32.90 35.83 -28.24
C SER A 29 -32.20 35.35 -26.97
N MET A 30 -31.98 36.21 -25.97
CA MET A 30 -31.40 35.80 -24.69
C MET A 30 -32.48 35.76 -23.60
N PRO A 31 -32.55 34.68 -22.79
CA PRO A 31 -33.47 34.63 -21.67
C PRO A 31 -33.15 35.77 -20.67
N PRO A 32 -34.16 36.33 -20.00
CA PRO A 32 -33.96 37.42 -19.04
C PRO A 32 -32.95 37.02 -17.95
N PRO A 33 -32.15 37.96 -17.41
CA PRO A 33 -31.01 37.64 -16.54
C PRO A 33 -31.36 36.85 -15.27
N ARG A 34 -32.62 36.89 -14.81
CA ARG A 34 -33.11 36.07 -13.68
C ARG A 34 -33.26 34.57 -14.00
N GLU A 35 -33.34 34.20 -15.27
CA GLU A 35 -33.54 32.82 -15.75
C GLU A 35 -32.31 32.25 -16.49
N ALA A 36 -31.27 33.07 -16.69
CA ALA A 36 -30.03 32.68 -17.36
C ALA A 36 -29.27 31.57 -16.61
N GLU A 37 -29.38 31.51 -15.29
CA GLU A 37 -28.81 30.44 -14.46
C GLU A 37 -29.54 29.11 -14.65
N ALA A 38 -30.88 29.12 -14.65
CA ALA A 38 -31.70 27.94 -14.91
C ALA A 38 -31.41 27.37 -16.31
N TYR A 39 -31.25 28.24 -17.31
CA TYR A 39 -30.87 27.83 -18.65
C TYR A 39 -29.45 27.22 -18.72
N ARG A 40 -28.47 27.80 -18.02
CA ARG A 40 -27.11 27.25 -17.92
C ARG A 40 -27.09 25.88 -17.24
N LYS A 41 -27.86 25.73 -16.15
CA LYS A 41 -28.02 24.48 -15.42
C LYS A 41 -28.68 23.41 -16.30
N ALA A 42 -29.78 23.74 -16.98
CA ALA A 42 -30.45 22.82 -17.90
C ALA A 42 -29.53 22.37 -19.05
N LYS A 43 -28.67 23.28 -19.56
CA LYS A 43 -27.67 22.94 -20.58
C LYS A 43 -26.58 22.01 -20.06
N GLN A 44 -26.14 22.18 -18.81
CA GLN A 44 -25.22 21.26 -18.15
C GLN A 44 -25.85 19.89 -17.89
N GLU A 45 -27.08 19.85 -17.38
CA GLU A 45 -27.82 18.60 -17.16
C GLU A 45 -28.03 17.83 -18.47
N LEU A 46 -28.39 18.54 -19.56
CA LEU A 46 -28.52 17.93 -20.88
C LEU A 46 -27.18 17.38 -21.40
N GLN A 47 -26.07 18.07 -21.15
CA GLN A 47 -24.72 17.59 -21.49
C GLN A 47 -24.38 16.30 -20.72
N ILE A 48 -24.65 16.26 -19.41
CA ILE A 48 -24.43 15.06 -18.58
C ILE A 48 -25.23 13.88 -19.10
N VAL A 49 -26.53 14.08 -19.37
CA VAL A 49 -27.40 13.02 -19.90
C VAL A 49 -26.92 12.56 -21.27
N ARG A 50 -26.48 13.47 -22.14
CA ARG A 50 -25.95 13.13 -23.47
C ARG A 50 -24.66 12.31 -23.38
N VAL A 51 -23.75 12.65 -22.47
CA VAL A 51 -22.53 11.87 -22.21
C VAL A 51 -22.90 10.50 -21.65
N HIS A 52 -23.80 10.43 -20.67
CA HIS A 52 -24.22 9.16 -20.08
C HIS A 52 -24.97 8.25 -21.09
N ALA A 53 -25.69 8.85 -22.04
CA ALA A 53 -26.36 8.12 -23.12
C ALA A 53 -25.40 7.58 -24.17
N THR A 54 -24.26 8.25 -24.41
CA THR A 54 -23.22 7.75 -25.32
C THR A 54 -22.22 6.81 -24.64
N MET A 55 -22.21 6.76 -23.30
CA MET A 55 -21.42 5.79 -22.54
C MET A 55 -21.93 4.37 -22.81
N LYS A 56 -21.07 3.55 -23.43
CA LYS A 56 -21.31 2.11 -23.58
C LYS A 56 -21.25 1.45 -22.20
N ARG A 57 -22.41 1.07 -21.66
CA ARG A 57 -22.47 0.20 -20.48
C ARG A 57 -21.93 -1.16 -20.88
N GLY A 58 -20.86 -1.61 -20.21
CA GLY A 58 -20.32 -2.96 -20.42
C GLY A 58 -21.43 -4.00 -20.23
N LYS A 59 -21.40 -5.08 -21.01
CA LYS A 59 -22.36 -6.18 -20.82
C LYS A 59 -22.17 -6.71 -19.40
N THR A 60 -23.24 -6.90 -18.63
CA THR A 60 -23.18 -7.51 -17.30
C THR A 60 -22.44 -8.85 -17.33
N SER A 61 -22.58 -9.59 -18.44
CA SER A 61 -21.81 -10.81 -18.72
C SER A 61 -20.29 -10.61 -18.69
N GLN A 62 -19.77 -9.47 -19.18
CA GLN A 62 -18.34 -9.18 -19.16
C GLN A 62 -17.87 -8.89 -17.74
N THR A 63 -18.59 -8.07 -16.98
CA THR A 63 -18.26 -7.79 -15.58
C THR A 63 -18.29 -9.07 -14.73
N ILE A 64 -19.25 -9.98 -14.97
CA ILE A 64 -19.29 -11.28 -14.30
C ILE A 64 -18.07 -12.13 -14.68
N LYS A 65 -17.66 -12.15 -15.95
CA LYS A 65 -16.45 -12.86 -16.39
C LYS A 65 -15.20 -12.31 -15.71
N ASP A 66 -15.05 -10.99 -15.69
CA ASP A 66 -13.91 -10.32 -15.07
C ASP A 66 -13.85 -10.62 -13.55
N LEU A 67 -15.00 -10.64 -12.87
CA LEU A 67 -15.11 -11.02 -11.46
C LEU A 67 -14.78 -12.49 -11.22
N VAL A 68 -15.25 -13.40 -12.07
CA VAL A 68 -14.94 -14.83 -11.98
C VAL A 68 -13.45 -15.06 -12.20
N GLU A 69 -12.85 -14.38 -13.17
CA GLU A 69 -11.41 -14.46 -13.44
C GLU A 69 -10.59 -13.90 -12.28
N TYR A 70 -10.99 -12.75 -11.73
CA TYR A 70 -10.38 -12.16 -10.53
C TYR A 70 -10.45 -13.12 -9.34
N CYS A 71 -11.63 -13.70 -9.06
CA CYS A 71 -11.82 -14.70 -8.02
C CYS A 71 -10.98 -15.95 -8.27
N ASN A 72 -10.91 -16.44 -9.51
CA ASN A 72 -10.09 -17.62 -9.84
C ASN A 72 -8.59 -17.35 -9.67
N ALA A 73 -8.11 -16.16 -10.03
CA ALA A 73 -6.72 -15.75 -9.88
C ALA A 73 -6.33 -15.55 -8.40
N HIS A 74 -7.24 -15.03 -7.58
CA HIS A 74 -6.95 -14.68 -6.18
C HIS A 74 -7.37 -15.75 -5.16
N MET A 75 -8.31 -16.64 -5.50
CA MET A 75 -8.78 -17.71 -4.62
C MET A 75 -8.17 -19.08 -4.93
N ARG A 76 -7.49 -19.28 -6.07
CA ARG A 76 -6.60 -20.43 -6.25
C ARG A 76 -5.31 -20.21 -5.46
N LYS A 77 -5.39 -20.39 -4.14
CA LYS A 77 -4.18 -20.73 -3.38
C LYS A 77 -3.65 -22.04 -3.96
N PRO A 78 -2.38 -22.14 -4.38
CA PRO A 78 -1.81 -23.42 -4.75
C PRO A 78 -2.02 -24.35 -3.55
N LYS A 79 -2.73 -25.45 -3.79
CA LYS A 79 -3.01 -26.44 -2.75
C LYS A 79 -1.65 -27.09 -2.42
N MET A 80 -0.99 -26.58 -1.38
CA MET A 80 0.27 -27.12 -0.89
C MET A 80 0.09 -28.62 -0.64
N ASN A 81 0.83 -29.46 -1.38
CA ASN A 81 0.87 -30.89 -1.14
C ASN A 81 1.64 -31.11 0.18
N LYS A 82 0.91 -31.18 1.30
CA LYS A 82 1.47 -31.47 2.64
C LYS A 82 2.40 -32.69 2.63
N PHE A 83 2.09 -33.67 1.79
CA PHE A 83 2.95 -34.84 1.56
C PHE A 83 4.31 -34.47 0.97
N GLN A 84 4.35 -33.57 -0.03
CA GLN A 84 5.58 -33.11 -0.66
C GLN A 84 6.43 -32.25 0.29
N GLU A 85 5.81 -31.42 1.13
CA GLU A 85 6.50 -30.68 2.19
C GLU A 85 7.11 -31.62 3.23
N GLY A 86 6.34 -32.62 3.69
CA GLY A 86 6.81 -33.63 4.64
C GLY A 86 7.99 -34.42 4.09
N LEU A 87 7.94 -34.83 2.81
CA LEU A 87 9.06 -35.50 2.14
C LEU A 87 10.31 -34.62 2.07
N GLN A 88 10.15 -33.32 1.76
CA GLN A 88 11.29 -32.39 1.74
C GLN A 88 11.88 -32.18 3.13
N GLN A 89 11.06 -32.10 4.18
CA GLN A 89 11.51 -32.02 5.57
C GLN A 89 12.29 -33.27 5.97
N GLN A 90 11.76 -34.47 5.65
CA GLN A 90 12.44 -35.73 5.94
C GLN A 90 13.80 -35.84 5.24
N ARG A 91 13.89 -35.41 3.98
CA ARG A 91 15.17 -35.37 3.25
C ARG A 91 16.19 -34.47 3.96
N ARG A 92 15.78 -33.27 4.37
CA ARG A 92 16.67 -32.36 5.13
C ARG A 92 17.15 -32.98 6.44
N LEU A 93 16.25 -33.64 7.17
CA LEU A 93 16.60 -34.32 8.42
C LEU A 93 17.59 -35.48 8.18
N ILE A 94 17.39 -36.27 7.12
CA ILE A 94 18.31 -37.36 6.78
C ILE A 94 19.70 -36.82 6.47
N GLU A 95 19.81 -35.75 5.67
CA GLU A 95 21.11 -35.14 5.38
C GLU A 95 21.78 -34.59 6.64
N GLN A 96 21.02 -33.95 7.54
CA GLN A 96 21.54 -33.52 8.84
C GLN A 96 22.08 -34.71 9.65
N LEU A 97 21.29 -35.77 9.81
CA LEU A 97 21.68 -36.96 10.57
C LEU A 97 22.90 -37.66 9.97
N ARG A 98 23.04 -37.65 8.63
CA ARG A 98 24.25 -38.16 7.97
C ARG A 98 25.48 -37.35 8.34
N CYS A 99 25.39 -36.02 8.37
CA CYS A 99 26.47 -35.16 8.83
C CYS A 99 26.82 -35.44 10.29
N GLU A 100 25.82 -35.54 11.18
CA GLU A 100 26.03 -35.81 12.61
C GLU A 100 26.63 -37.21 12.88
N ALA A 101 26.23 -38.21 12.08
CA ALA A 101 26.77 -39.56 12.18
C ALA A 101 28.26 -39.63 11.76
N GLN A 102 28.68 -38.75 10.84
CA GLN A 102 30.06 -38.68 10.35
C GLN A 102 31.02 -37.97 11.32
N ILE A 103 30.53 -37.36 12.39
CA ILE A 103 31.38 -36.72 13.39
C ILE A 103 32.23 -37.78 14.11
N THR A 104 33.55 -37.62 14.03
CA THR A 104 34.50 -38.45 14.77
C THR A 104 34.43 -38.13 16.26
N ARG A 105 34.24 -39.17 17.08
CA ARG A 105 34.13 -39.05 18.54
C ARG A 105 35.40 -39.58 19.20
N PHE A 106 35.85 -38.91 20.25
CA PHE A 106 36.94 -39.39 21.10
C PHE A 106 36.40 -40.29 22.21
N ARG A 107 37.27 -41.12 22.79
CA ARG A 107 36.92 -41.92 23.97
C ARG A 107 36.67 -40.99 25.15
N VAL A 108 35.58 -41.22 25.87
CA VAL A 108 35.23 -40.40 27.04
C VAL A 108 36.35 -40.40 28.08
N SER A 109 37.02 -41.54 28.30
CA SER A 109 38.19 -41.61 29.18
C SER A 109 39.30 -40.66 28.77
N GLN A 110 39.64 -40.61 27.47
CA GLN A 110 40.65 -39.69 26.95
C GLN A 110 40.21 -38.23 27.12
N CYS A 111 38.96 -37.91 26.83
CA CYS A 111 38.44 -36.55 27.03
C CYS A 111 38.52 -36.12 28.50
N ILE A 112 38.24 -37.02 29.44
CA ILE A 112 38.36 -36.75 30.88
C ILE A 112 39.81 -36.50 31.26
N ASP A 113 40.74 -37.33 30.79
CA ASP A 113 42.18 -37.15 31.06
C ASP A 113 42.68 -35.80 30.54
N ASP A 114 42.24 -35.40 29.35
CA ASP A 114 42.64 -34.11 28.75
C ASP A 114 42.02 -32.92 29.50
N LEU A 115 40.76 -33.04 29.95
CA LEU A 115 40.13 -32.03 30.82
C LEU A 115 40.84 -31.90 32.16
N GLN A 116 41.19 -33.03 32.80
CA GLN A 116 41.92 -33.03 34.07
C GLN A 116 43.27 -32.34 33.93
N LYS A 117 44.07 -32.71 32.92
CA LYS A 117 45.35 -32.06 32.63
C LYS A 117 45.20 -30.55 32.43
N TYR A 118 44.17 -30.13 31.71
CA TYR A 118 43.90 -28.71 31.48
C TYR A 118 43.59 -27.98 32.79
N CYS A 119 42.73 -28.55 33.63
CA CYS A 119 42.43 -27.98 34.95
C CYS A 119 43.69 -27.92 35.83
N ASP A 120 44.46 -29.00 35.89
CA ASP A 120 45.67 -29.08 36.73
C ASP A 120 46.75 -28.09 36.28
N SER A 121 46.88 -27.83 34.97
CA SER A 121 47.87 -26.87 34.47
C SER A 121 47.49 -25.40 34.73
N HIS A 122 46.20 -25.10 34.93
CA HIS A 122 45.71 -23.73 35.12
C HIS A 122 45.21 -23.44 36.54
N ILE A 123 45.18 -24.44 37.43
CA ILE A 123 44.70 -24.27 38.81
C ILE A 123 45.50 -23.23 39.59
N GLU A 124 46.80 -23.07 39.31
CA GLU A 124 47.65 -22.07 39.96
C GLU A 124 47.30 -20.63 39.57
N GLU A 125 46.71 -20.43 38.39
CA GLU A 125 46.29 -19.13 37.87
C GLU A 125 44.83 -18.81 38.24
N ASP A 126 44.09 -19.79 38.75
CA ASP A 126 42.71 -19.63 39.18
C ASP A 126 42.64 -19.00 40.59
N TYR A 127 42.45 -17.68 40.61
CA TYR A 127 42.29 -16.91 41.84
C TYR A 127 41.05 -17.26 42.67
N LEU A 128 40.06 -17.96 42.12
CA LEU A 128 38.88 -18.40 42.88
C LEU A 128 39.18 -19.69 43.65
N ILE A 129 40.08 -20.53 43.14
CA ILE A 129 40.49 -21.78 43.78
C ILE A 129 41.70 -21.54 44.70
N ARG A 130 42.78 -20.93 44.20
CA ARG A 130 44.01 -20.69 44.96
C ARG A 130 43.99 -19.41 45.80
N GLY A 131 43.10 -18.47 45.47
CA GLY A 131 43.09 -17.14 46.08
C GLY A 131 44.15 -16.21 45.48
N PHE A 132 44.07 -14.93 45.83
CA PHE A 132 45.11 -13.97 45.47
C PHE A 132 46.35 -14.16 46.36
N SER A 133 47.54 -14.16 45.75
CA SER A 133 48.80 -14.26 46.48
C SER A 133 48.99 -13.08 47.44
N LYS A 134 48.50 -11.89 47.06
CA LYS A 134 48.42 -10.73 47.95
C LYS A 134 47.01 -10.15 47.96
N PRO A 135 46.51 -9.72 49.13
CA PRO A 135 45.21 -9.04 49.21
C PRO A 135 45.09 -7.80 48.30
N SER A 136 46.20 -7.11 48.00
CA SER A 136 46.22 -5.93 47.12
C SER A 136 46.04 -6.25 45.62
N GLU A 137 46.26 -7.50 45.22
CA GLU A 137 46.07 -7.96 43.83
C GLU A 137 44.58 -8.18 43.52
N ASN A 138 43.76 -8.38 44.56
CA ASN A 138 42.31 -8.47 44.42
C ASN A 138 41.72 -7.09 44.05
N PRO A 139 41.19 -6.92 42.83
CA PRO A 139 40.59 -5.64 42.41
C PRO A 139 39.35 -5.26 43.21
N PHE A 140 38.71 -6.23 43.86
CA PHE A 140 37.51 -6.06 44.67
C PHE A 140 37.81 -5.89 46.16
N LYS A 141 39.08 -5.87 46.58
CA LYS A 141 39.41 -5.60 47.97
C LYS A 141 39.05 -4.15 48.31
N GLU A 142 38.27 -3.98 49.39
CA GLU A 142 38.00 -2.65 49.94
C GLU A 142 39.32 -1.93 50.30
N LYS A 143 39.52 -0.77 49.71
CA LYS A 143 40.56 0.18 50.13
C LYS A 143 40.03 0.82 51.42
N GLY A 144 40.78 0.71 52.51
CA GLY A 144 40.28 0.91 53.89
C GLY A 144 39.42 2.15 54.13
N SER A 145 38.46 1.97 55.04
CA SER A 145 37.61 2.93 55.76
C SER A 145 36.99 4.08 54.97
N CYS A 146 35.67 4.00 54.81
CA CYS A 146 34.82 5.17 54.59
C CYS A 146 35.08 6.22 55.68
N ALA A 147 35.61 7.38 55.30
CA ALA A 147 35.43 8.60 56.06
C ALA A 147 34.11 9.23 55.60
N ILE A 148 33.09 9.12 56.44
CA ILE A 148 31.88 9.93 56.28
C ILE A 148 32.29 11.36 56.67
N LEU A 149 32.28 12.28 55.71
CA LEU A 149 32.45 13.72 55.89
C LEU A 149 31.08 14.40 56.03
#